data_AF-A0A1Y3N5V0-F1
#
_entry.id   AF-A0A1Y3N5V0-F1
#
_cell.length_a   1.000
_cell.length_b   1.000
_cell.length_c   1.000
_cell.angle_alpha   90.00
_cell.angle_beta   90.00
_cell.angle_gamma   90.00
#
_symmetry.space_group_name_H-M   'P 1'
#
loop_
_entity.id
_entity.type
_entity.pdbx_description
1 polymer ?
#
loop_
_entity_poly.entity_id
_entity_poly.type
_entity_poly.pdbx_seq_one_letter_code
_entity_poly.pdbx_strand_id
1 'polypeptide(L)'
;RAEKKYITISEKYVDSVWELSLEVGQIWYLARVSSTTGGLLNVENIASHAVYNAIPWNKIDITGGRMLFVDPYDKEASPLGWHSTDENHTSKDTSGNNIIVQENHQGSEIDMETNRASGGDDLIFDFPLDLNEPKVENYFEAAATNVFVLTNKLHDVYYKFGFNEQFGNFQVNNFGKGGAGNDPVKVLIQDRSGTNNANFATPVDGYSPKMRLYPFTSKTPERDSSFVNQIMIHEYSHGVTQRLTGGPDKTSCLSSDESNALSEGWSDFFAIAMELTAKSKREDAHNMFEWLYGTYARSKPICSDMTVNNLTYSSLTYSSTGQLECHQGGEVWVNALNEILWNFIELQGISEDVSKSEINKKAEGNVLAIQIVIDAVKIQPCNPTFLEARDAIVLAQKQRFNDSKFHCAIWKGFAKRGMGINAQPAEETGSKIVYIDNFDLPPECM
;
A
#
# COMPACT_ATOMS: atom_id res chain seq x y z
N ARG A 1 13.71 19.17 24.71
CA ARG A 1 12.67 18.23 25.20
C ARG A 1 13.26 16.81 25.22
N ALA A 2 12.87 15.94 26.16
CA ALA A 2 13.35 14.56 26.22
C ALA A 2 12.16 13.58 26.30
N GLU A 3 12.11 12.60 25.41
CA GLU A 3 11.06 11.57 25.37
C GLU A 3 11.68 10.19 25.26
N LYS A 4 11.11 9.19 25.95
CA LYS A 4 11.60 7.82 25.91
C LYS A 4 10.90 7.06 24.79
N LYS A 5 11.65 6.55 23.82
CA LYS A 5 11.17 5.78 22.67
C LYS A 5 11.86 4.41 22.60
N TYR A 6 11.35 3.52 21.77
CA TYR A 6 12.04 2.28 21.39
C TYR A 6 12.31 2.34 19.90
N ILE A 7 13.56 2.18 19.49
CA ILE A 7 13.95 2.21 18.07
C ILE A 7 14.73 0.96 17.71
N THR A 8 14.55 0.51 16.48
CA THR A 8 15.37 -0.56 15.91
C THR A 8 16.72 0.04 15.51
N ILE A 9 17.80 -0.41 16.15
CA ILE A 9 19.18 -0.01 15.79
C ILE A 9 19.76 -0.97 14.73
N SER A 10 19.38 -2.24 14.79
CA SER A 10 19.69 -3.26 13.79
C SER A 10 18.71 -4.44 13.93
N GLU A 11 18.76 -5.38 12.98
CA GLU A 11 17.90 -6.57 12.90
C GLU A 11 17.80 -7.39 14.22
N LYS A 12 18.83 -7.34 15.08
CA LYS A 12 18.87 -8.08 16.35
C LYS A 12 18.75 -7.21 17.59
N TYR A 13 18.68 -5.89 17.43
CA TYR A 13 18.80 -4.96 18.54
C TYR A 13 17.77 -3.83 18.42
N VAL A 14 16.74 -3.94 19.26
CA VAL A 14 15.87 -2.81 19.62
C VAL A 14 16.45 -2.22 20.88
N ASP A 15 16.61 -0.91 20.89
CA ASP A 15 17.08 -0.20 22.07
C ASP A 15 16.01 0.75 22.57
N SER A 16 15.97 0.89 23.89
CA SER A 16 15.21 1.97 24.49
C SER A 16 16.07 3.22 24.42
N VAL A 17 15.57 4.31 23.87
CA VAL A 17 16.31 5.56 23.65
C VAL A 17 15.63 6.74 24.31
N TRP A 18 16.43 7.70 24.75
CA TRP A 18 16.01 9.07 24.98
C TRP A 18 16.19 9.84 23.67
N GLU A 19 15.07 10.25 23.07
CA GLU A 19 15.07 11.21 21.98
C GLU A 19 15.05 12.62 22.58
N LEU A 20 16.09 13.39 22.28
CA LEU A 20 16.36 14.71 22.82
C LEU A 20 16.27 15.73 21.70
N SER A 21 15.31 16.64 21.76
CA SER A 21 15.32 17.85 20.94
C SER A 21 16.13 18.91 21.68
N LEU A 22 17.28 19.27 21.11
CA LEU A 22 18.27 20.18 21.67
C LEU A 22 18.34 21.43 20.78
N GLU A 23 18.44 22.61 21.39
CA GLU A 23 18.84 23.82 20.68
C GLU A 23 20.30 24.13 21.04
N VAL A 24 21.18 24.23 20.04
CA VAL A 24 22.59 24.59 20.23
C VAL A 24 22.91 25.78 19.34
N GLY A 25 23.03 26.96 19.95
CA GLY A 25 23.17 28.21 19.21
C GLY A 25 21.85 28.57 18.53
N GLN A 26 21.86 28.68 17.19
CA GLN A 26 20.65 28.88 16.37
C GLN A 26 20.22 27.60 15.63
N ILE A 27 20.79 26.44 15.99
CA ILE A 27 20.56 25.18 15.29
C ILE A 27 19.83 24.22 16.22
N TRP A 28 18.73 23.66 15.73
CA TRP A 28 18.02 22.59 16.41
C TRP A 28 18.58 21.24 16.00
N TYR A 29 18.77 20.37 16.98
CA TYR A 29 19.25 19.01 16.80
C TYR A 29 18.26 18.02 17.41
N LEU A 30 18.01 16.92 16.70
CA LEU A 30 17.40 15.73 17.25
C LEU A 30 18.50 14.73 17.58
N ALA A 31 18.75 14.50 18.86
CA ALA A 31 19.73 13.54 19.34
C ALA A 31 19.03 12.32 19.94
N ARG A 32 19.34 11.13 19.44
CA ARG A 32 18.85 9.87 20.03
C ARG A 32 19.96 9.24 20.84
N VAL A 33 19.73 9.08 22.14
CA VAL A 33 20.69 8.51 23.08
C VAL A 33 20.13 7.19 23.58
N SER A 34 20.86 6.11 23.41
CA SER A 34 20.55 4.82 24.02
C SER A 34 20.38 4.98 25.53
N SER A 35 19.22 4.63 26.05
CA SER A 35 18.99 4.57 27.49
C SER A 35 19.62 3.33 28.13
N THR A 36 19.98 2.33 27.32
CA THR A 36 20.67 1.10 27.77
C THR A 36 22.17 1.32 27.91
N THR A 37 22.81 2.01 26.95
CA THR A 37 24.27 2.19 26.91
C THR A 37 24.72 3.61 27.25
N GLY A 38 23.80 4.58 27.24
CA GLY A 38 24.14 6.01 27.29
C GLY A 38 24.79 6.54 26.00
N GLY A 39 24.97 5.69 24.98
CA GLY A 39 25.61 6.05 23.72
C GLY A 39 24.71 6.91 22.83
N LEU A 40 25.30 7.92 22.20
CA LEU A 40 24.64 8.73 21.18
C LEU A 40 24.53 7.91 19.89
N LEU A 41 23.31 7.61 19.48
CA LEU A 41 23.01 6.76 18.32
C LEU A 41 22.90 7.58 17.04
N ASN A 42 22.31 8.77 17.13
CA ASN A 42 22.15 9.67 16.00
C ASN A 42 22.03 11.13 16.49
N VAL A 43 22.51 12.07 15.68
CA VAL A 43 22.28 13.51 15.80
C VAL A 43 21.99 14.08 14.42
N GLU A 44 20.78 14.59 14.25
CA GLU A 44 20.36 15.23 13.01
C GLU A 44 20.15 16.71 13.26
N ASN A 45 20.74 17.56 12.41
CA ASN A 45 20.35 18.96 12.34
C ASN A 45 18.95 18.99 11.73
N ILE A 46 17.98 19.58 12.41
CA ILE A 46 16.60 19.69 11.93
C ILE A 46 16.24 21.11 11.46
N ALA A 47 17.17 22.07 11.55
CA ALA A 47 16.93 23.46 11.17
C ALA A 47 16.82 23.70 9.65
N SER A 48 17.02 22.67 8.82
CA SER A 48 16.94 22.76 7.35
C SER A 48 16.35 21.52 6.68
N HIS A 49 15.61 20.71 7.45
CA HIS A 49 15.10 19.41 7.00
C HIS A 49 13.63 19.29 7.41
N ALA A 50 12.83 18.63 6.57
CA ALA A 50 11.45 18.34 6.93
C ALA A 50 11.42 17.18 7.93
N VAL A 51 10.66 17.35 9.02
CA VAL A 51 10.57 16.38 10.11
C VAL A 51 9.12 15.92 10.26
N TYR A 52 8.88 14.61 10.31
CA TYR A 52 7.54 14.05 10.39
C TYR A 52 7.41 13.02 11.51
N ASN A 53 6.39 13.13 12.37
CA ASN A 53 6.05 12.11 13.36
C ASN A 53 4.93 11.19 12.86
N ALA A 54 5.31 10.05 12.28
CA ALA A 54 4.40 9.13 11.60
C ALA A 54 4.65 7.67 12.00
N ILE A 55 3.70 6.80 11.66
CA ILE A 55 3.85 5.35 11.79
C ILE A 55 4.91 4.89 10.76
N PRO A 56 5.87 4.03 11.11
CA PRO A 56 6.78 3.46 10.12
C PRO A 56 6.00 2.74 9.01
N TRP A 57 6.34 3.03 7.76
CA TRP A 57 5.55 2.63 6.59
C TRP A 57 5.36 1.10 6.46
N ASN A 58 6.29 0.31 7.01
CA ASN A 58 6.23 -1.16 7.06
C ASN A 58 5.53 -1.71 8.32
N LYS A 59 4.77 -0.89 9.04
CA LYS A 59 3.86 -1.32 10.11
C LYS A 59 2.42 -1.25 9.62
N ILE A 60 1.59 -2.15 10.14
CA ILE A 60 0.18 -2.30 9.75
C ILE A 60 -0.62 -1.06 10.15
N ASP A 61 -0.45 -0.61 11.40
CA ASP A 61 -1.22 0.48 12.00
C ASP A 61 -0.50 1.10 13.20
N ILE A 62 -1.20 2.01 13.89
CA ILE A 62 -0.72 2.80 15.03
C ILE A 62 -0.25 1.97 16.24
N THR A 63 -0.62 0.70 16.35
CA THR A 63 -0.09 -0.19 17.40
C THR A 63 1.42 -0.39 17.27
N GLY A 64 1.98 -0.17 16.08
CA GLY A 64 3.43 -0.11 15.83
C GLY A 64 4.12 1.14 16.40
N GLY A 65 3.36 2.11 16.91
CA GLY A 65 3.85 3.40 17.38
C GLY A 65 4.24 4.36 16.26
N ARG A 66 4.55 5.61 16.63
CA ARG A 66 5.07 6.64 15.73
C ARG A 66 6.54 6.95 16.02
N MET A 67 7.27 7.39 15.01
CA MET A 67 8.64 7.87 15.13
C MET A 67 8.89 9.08 14.24
N LEU A 68 9.97 9.82 14.55
CA LEU A 68 10.39 10.95 13.73
C LEU A 68 11.20 10.47 12.52
N PHE A 69 10.77 10.90 11.34
CA PHE A 69 11.48 10.80 10.07
C PHE A 69 12.04 12.16 9.69
N VAL A 70 13.25 12.18 9.16
CA VAL A 70 13.91 13.39 8.63
C VAL A 70 14.20 13.14 7.17
N ASP A 71 13.65 13.98 6.29
CA ASP A 71 13.78 13.89 4.83
C ASP A 71 13.67 12.45 4.27
N PRO A 72 12.58 11.71 4.55
CA PRO A 72 12.45 10.29 4.20
C PRO A 72 12.23 10.00 2.70
N TYR A 73 12.25 11.02 1.86
CA TYR A 73 11.96 10.93 0.43
C TYR A 73 13.05 10.17 -0.34
N ASP A 74 12.64 9.43 -1.37
CA ASP A 74 13.57 8.85 -2.33
C ASP A 74 13.98 9.92 -3.37
N LYS A 75 15.28 10.10 -3.58
CA LYS A 75 15.80 11.17 -4.47
C LYS A 75 15.60 10.89 -5.96
N GLU A 76 15.36 9.65 -6.34
CA GLU A 76 15.09 9.29 -7.74
C GLU A 76 13.62 9.52 -8.08
N ALA A 77 12.73 9.09 -7.18
CA ALA A 77 11.28 9.25 -7.33
C ALA A 77 10.80 10.67 -7.01
N SER A 78 11.33 11.28 -5.94
CA SER A 78 10.98 12.61 -5.45
C SER A 78 12.23 13.53 -5.43
N PRO A 79 12.74 13.96 -6.61
CA PRO A 79 14.03 14.66 -6.73
C PRO A 79 14.09 16.02 -6.03
N LEU A 80 12.95 16.66 -5.76
CA LEU A 80 12.84 17.93 -5.05
C LEU A 80 12.29 17.77 -3.61
N GLY A 81 12.23 16.53 -3.11
CA GLY A 81 11.53 16.19 -1.87
C GLY A 81 10.01 16.20 -2.03
N TRP A 82 9.29 16.04 -0.92
CA TRP A 82 7.82 15.88 -0.95
C TRP A 82 7.02 17.17 -0.95
N HIS A 83 7.64 18.33 -0.67
CA HIS A 83 6.96 19.62 -0.55
C HIS A 83 7.10 20.54 -1.78
N SER A 84 7.95 20.19 -2.75
CA SER A 84 8.26 21.06 -3.89
C SER A 84 7.75 20.45 -5.19
N THR A 85 7.01 21.22 -5.99
CA THR A 85 6.55 20.83 -7.33
C THR A 85 7.55 21.24 -8.41
N ASP A 86 8.27 22.34 -8.19
CA ASP A 86 9.41 22.81 -8.98
C ASP A 86 10.36 23.65 -8.11
N GLU A 87 11.41 24.21 -8.71
CA GLU A 87 12.43 25.00 -8.01
C GLU A 87 11.90 26.30 -7.36
N ASN A 88 10.72 26.78 -7.76
CA ASN A 88 10.12 28.03 -7.30
C ASN A 88 8.86 27.83 -6.44
N HIS A 89 8.32 26.62 -6.40
CA HIS A 89 7.07 26.31 -5.70
C HIS A 89 7.30 25.23 -4.65
N THR A 90 7.45 25.67 -3.40
CA THR A 90 7.57 24.83 -2.21
C THR A 90 6.43 25.15 -1.24
N SER A 91 5.75 24.12 -0.75
CA SER A 91 4.70 24.23 0.26
C SER A 91 5.29 24.20 1.68
N LYS A 92 4.50 24.66 2.65
CA LYS A 92 4.80 24.55 4.10
C LYS A 92 3.82 23.64 4.84
N ASP A 93 2.96 22.99 4.08
CA ASP A 93 1.87 22.14 4.57
C ASP A 93 1.95 20.76 3.91
N THR A 94 1.00 19.89 4.23
CA THR A 94 0.90 18.53 3.67
C THR A 94 0.49 18.51 2.19
N SER A 95 1.22 19.22 1.34
CA SER A 95 1.06 19.22 -0.12
C SER A 95 2.41 19.27 -0.85
N GLY A 96 2.45 18.82 -2.09
CA GLY A 96 3.62 18.95 -2.96
C GLY A 96 3.43 18.24 -4.29
N ASN A 97 4.51 17.72 -4.88
CA ASN A 97 4.47 17.14 -6.22
C ASN A 97 3.55 15.92 -6.32
N ASN A 98 3.59 15.04 -5.32
CA ASN A 98 2.98 13.72 -5.44
C ASN A 98 1.59 13.68 -4.79
N ILE A 99 1.46 14.32 -3.61
CA ILE A 99 0.31 14.18 -2.72
C ILE A 99 -0.14 15.55 -2.22
N ILE A 100 -1.46 15.70 -2.06
CA ILE A 100 -2.11 16.77 -1.29
C ILE A 100 -3.01 16.10 -0.24
N VAL A 101 -2.76 16.34 1.05
CA VAL A 101 -3.61 15.86 2.16
C VAL A 101 -4.33 17.02 2.81
N GLN A 102 -5.65 16.91 2.93
CA GLN A 102 -6.50 17.95 3.51
C GLN A 102 -7.71 17.34 4.24
N GLU A 103 -8.31 18.08 5.17
CA GLU A 103 -9.53 17.63 5.85
C GLU A 103 -10.76 17.61 4.95
N ASN A 104 -11.78 16.83 5.30
CA ASN A 104 -13.12 17.00 4.77
C ASN A 104 -14.19 16.75 5.83
N HIS A 105 -14.10 17.46 6.96
CA HIS A 105 -14.98 17.29 8.12
C HIS A 105 -16.45 17.61 7.83
N GLN A 106 -16.73 18.35 6.76
CA GLN A 106 -18.09 18.67 6.31
C GLN A 106 -18.67 17.61 5.34
N GLY A 107 -17.85 16.64 4.91
CA GLY A 107 -18.28 15.61 3.97
C GLY A 107 -18.68 16.15 2.60
N SER A 108 -17.95 17.15 2.09
CA SER A 108 -18.26 17.72 0.79
C SER A 108 -17.93 16.74 -0.33
N GLU A 109 -18.82 16.67 -1.31
CA GLU A 109 -18.59 15.93 -2.55
C GLU A 109 -17.85 16.76 -3.61
N ILE A 110 -17.86 18.08 -3.45
CA ILE A 110 -17.14 18.99 -4.34
C ILE A 110 -15.70 19.11 -3.85
N ASP A 111 -14.76 19.14 -4.79
CA ASP A 111 -13.36 19.43 -4.51
C ASP A 111 -13.24 20.85 -3.96
N MET A 112 -13.15 20.97 -2.63
CA MET A 112 -12.95 22.23 -1.94
C MET A 112 -11.53 22.25 -1.40
N GLU A 113 -10.84 23.38 -1.55
CA GLU A 113 -9.61 23.60 -0.79
C GLU A 113 -9.98 23.82 0.67
N THR A 114 -9.70 22.81 1.48
CA THR A 114 -9.95 22.76 2.93
C THR A 114 -8.63 22.85 3.69
N ASN A 115 -8.68 22.78 5.02
CA ASN A 115 -7.49 22.93 5.85
C ASN A 115 -6.45 21.80 5.61
N ARG A 116 -5.18 22.16 5.67
CA ARG A 116 -4.02 21.25 5.60
C ARG A 116 -3.17 21.40 6.85
N ALA A 117 -2.50 20.35 7.27
CA ALA A 117 -1.56 20.46 8.39
C ALA A 117 -0.32 21.23 7.93
N SER A 118 0.07 22.27 8.68
CA SER A 118 1.22 23.13 8.36
C SER A 118 2.37 22.87 9.33
N GLY A 119 3.55 22.55 8.77
CA GLY A 119 4.80 22.41 9.52
C GLY A 119 5.53 23.74 9.72
N GLY A 120 4.96 24.85 9.22
CA GLY A 120 5.57 26.16 9.26
C GLY A 120 6.81 26.29 8.37
N ASP A 121 7.59 27.35 8.58
CA ASP A 121 8.81 27.64 7.81
C ASP A 121 9.88 26.55 7.99
N ASP A 122 9.85 25.85 9.13
CA ASP A 122 10.80 24.81 9.50
C ASP A 122 10.37 23.40 9.06
N LEU A 123 9.18 23.25 8.47
CA LEU A 123 8.62 21.95 8.05
C LEU A 123 8.63 20.89 9.16
N ILE A 124 8.24 21.28 10.38
CA ILE A 124 8.17 20.38 11.54
C ILE A 124 6.73 19.90 11.74
N PHE A 125 6.48 18.66 11.33
CA PHE A 125 5.22 17.94 11.47
C PHE A 125 5.27 16.96 12.66
N ASP A 126 5.60 17.46 13.85
CA ASP A 126 5.59 16.69 15.11
C ASP A 126 4.39 17.06 15.98
N PHE A 127 3.22 16.56 15.59
CA PHE A 127 1.97 16.87 16.28
C PHE A 127 1.61 15.84 17.36
N PRO A 128 1.01 16.27 18.49
CA PRO A 128 0.51 15.37 19.51
C PRO A 128 -0.60 14.48 18.97
N LEU A 129 -0.75 13.29 19.56
CA LEU A 129 -1.82 12.35 19.24
C LEU A 129 -2.37 11.78 20.55
N ASP A 130 -3.66 12.00 20.78
CA ASP A 130 -4.43 11.31 21.82
C ASP A 130 -5.61 10.58 21.18
N LEU A 131 -5.48 9.25 21.07
CA LEU A 131 -6.54 8.40 20.51
C LEU A 131 -7.76 8.27 21.42
N ASN A 132 -7.76 8.87 22.61
CA ASN A 132 -8.91 8.94 23.51
C ASN A 132 -9.77 10.20 23.30
N GLU A 133 -9.36 11.11 22.41
CA GLU A 133 -10.16 12.27 22.06
C GLU A 133 -11.56 11.85 21.58
N PRO A 134 -12.63 12.58 21.96
CA PRO A 134 -14.00 12.21 21.64
C PRO A 134 -14.32 12.30 20.14
N LYS A 135 -13.47 12.97 19.37
CA LYS A 135 -13.62 13.22 17.94
C LYS A 135 -12.27 13.06 17.25
N VAL A 136 -12.27 12.39 16.09
CA VAL A 136 -11.04 12.20 15.31
C VAL A 136 -10.43 13.54 14.86
N GLU A 137 -11.29 14.55 14.66
CA GLU A 137 -10.92 15.91 14.25
C GLU A 137 -10.00 16.63 15.25
N ASN A 138 -9.98 16.20 16.51
CA ASN A 138 -9.16 16.83 17.55
C ASN A 138 -7.66 16.53 17.41
N TYR A 139 -7.27 15.59 16.54
CA TYR A 139 -5.88 15.25 16.25
C TYR A 139 -5.58 15.27 14.74
N PHE A 140 -6.32 16.09 13.98
CA PHE A 140 -6.23 16.22 12.52
C PHE A 140 -4.78 16.34 12.02
N GLU A 141 -3.93 17.17 12.64
CA GLU A 141 -2.57 17.41 12.14
C GLU A 141 -1.68 16.17 12.22
N ALA A 142 -1.86 15.34 13.26
CA ALA A 142 -1.17 14.06 13.39
C ALA A 142 -1.65 13.05 12.34
N ALA A 143 -2.96 13.02 12.07
CA ALA A 143 -3.55 12.16 11.04
C ALA A 143 -3.07 12.56 9.64
N ALA A 144 -3.12 13.86 9.30
CA ALA A 144 -2.66 14.41 8.04
C ALA A 144 -1.17 14.14 7.80
N THR A 145 -0.35 14.29 8.84
CA THR A 145 1.09 13.97 8.78
C THR A 145 1.33 12.49 8.47
N ASN A 146 0.61 11.57 9.13
CA ASN A 146 0.78 10.15 8.89
C ASN A 146 0.41 9.76 7.45
N VAL A 147 -0.72 10.28 6.97
CA VAL A 147 -1.21 10.05 5.61
C VAL A 147 -0.24 10.63 4.58
N PHE A 148 0.26 11.84 4.80
CA PHE A 148 1.22 12.50 3.89
C PHE A 148 2.52 11.71 3.78
N VAL A 149 3.07 11.22 4.90
CA VAL A 149 4.28 10.40 4.92
C VAL A 149 4.07 9.09 4.19
N LEU A 150 3.01 8.36 4.50
CA LEU A 150 2.79 7.04 3.91
C LEU A 150 2.50 7.14 2.40
N THR A 151 1.63 8.06 1.97
CA THR A 151 1.24 8.15 0.56
C THR A 151 2.36 8.67 -0.34
N ASN A 152 3.22 9.57 0.15
CA ASN A 152 4.46 9.91 -0.56
C ASN A 152 5.45 8.74 -0.57
N LYS A 153 5.57 7.99 0.54
CA LYS A 153 6.41 6.79 0.56
C LYS A 153 5.91 5.73 -0.44
N LEU A 154 4.59 5.60 -0.59
CA LEU A 154 4.00 4.70 -1.58
C LEU A 154 4.27 5.17 -3.01
N HIS A 155 4.18 6.47 -3.29
CA HIS A 155 4.64 7.03 -4.55
C HIS A 155 6.07 6.57 -4.86
N ASP A 156 7.00 6.81 -3.93
CA ASP A 156 8.42 6.48 -4.12
C ASP A 156 8.66 4.97 -4.30
N VAL A 157 7.96 4.13 -3.53
CA VAL A 157 8.04 2.67 -3.65
C VAL A 157 7.50 2.19 -4.99
N TYR A 158 6.30 2.62 -5.40
CA TYR A 158 5.71 2.22 -6.67
C TYR A 158 6.50 2.74 -7.88
N TYR A 159 7.09 3.94 -7.77
CA TYR A 159 8.02 4.48 -8.77
C TYR A 159 9.15 3.51 -9.06
N LYS A 160 9.79 3.01 -8.00
CA LYS A 160 10.88 2.04 -8.09
C LYS A 160 10.45 0.71 -8.73
N PHE A 161 9.23 0.23 -8.45
CA PHE A 161 8.66 -0.95 -9.11
C PHE A 161 8.18 -0.67 -10.56
N GLY A 162 8.32 0.58 -11.01
CA GLY A 162 8.13 1.01 -12.39
C GLY A 162 6.77 1.65 -12.67
N PHE A 163 6.01 2.08 -11.66
CA PHE A 163 4.89 2.99 -11.84
C PHE A 163 5.42 4.43 -11.83
N ASN A 164 5.98 4.84 -12.96
CA ASN A 164 6.62 6.14 -13.17
C ASN A 164 5.78 7.02 -14.11
N GLU A 165 6.32 8.17 -14.50
CA GLU A 165 5.63 9.17 -15.32
C GLU A 165 5.06 8.59 -16.61
N GLN A 166 5.83 7.78 -17.33
CA GLN A 166 5.38 7.18 -18.59
C GLN A 166 4.19 6.22 -18.40
N PHE A 167 4.07 5.63 -17.22
CA PHE A 167 2.98 4.72 -16.86
C PHE A 167 1.86 5.40 -16.08
N GLY A 168 1.82 6.74 -16.10
CA GLY A 168 0.78 7.56 -15.49
C GLY A 168 0.79 7.47 -13.96
N ASN A 169 1.97 7.65 -13.35
CA ASN A 169 2.05 7.90 -11.91
C ASN A 169 1.41 9.25 -11.53
N PHE A 170 1.25 9.49 -10.24
CA PHE A 170 0.51 10.65 -9.74
C PHE A 170 1.47 11.77 -9.36
N GLN A 171 1.64 12.77 -10.22
CA GLN A 171 2.55 13.89 -9.98
C GLN A 171 2.08 15.20 -10.65
N VAL A 172 2.31 16.33 -9.98
CA VAL A 172 2.11 17.66 -10.60
C VAL A 172 3.08 17.85 -11.76
N ASN A 173 4.37 17.65 -11.50
CA ASN A 173 5.44 17.84 -12.46
C ASN A 173 6.12 16.50 -12.76
N ASN A 174 6.13 16.13 -14.05
CA ASN A 174 6.77 14.91 -14.54
C ASN A 174 8.23 15.12 -14.96
N PHE A 175 8.78 16.32 -14.77
CA PHE A 175 10.18 16.65 -15.07
C PHE A 175 10.61 16.31 -16.51
N GLY A 176 9.67 16.33 -17.46
CA GLY A 176 9.91 15.95 -18.85
C GLY A 176 10.13 14.46 -19.10
N LYS A 177 9.80 13.58 -18.14
CA LYS A 177 9.99 12.12 -18.23
C LYS A 177 8.86 11.36 -18.93
N GLY A 178 7.81 12.05 -19.38
CA GLY A 178 6.66 11.46 -20.07
C GLY A 178 5.35 11.58 -19.27
N GLY A 179 4.30 10.90 -19.72
CA GLY A 179 2.97 10.97 -19.11
C GLY A 179 2.30 12.34 -19.18
N ALA A 180 1.14 12.45 -18.54
CA ALA A 180 0.43 13.70 -18.32
C ALA A 180 0.45 14.05 -16.83
N GLY A 181 1.21 15.08 -16.44
CA GLY A 181 1.24 15.57 -15.06
C GLY A 181 0.01 16.42 -14.69
N ASN A 182 0.12 17.19 -13.62
CA ASN A 182 -0.97 17.90 -12.92
C ASN A 182 -1.99 16.97 -12.25
N ASP A 183 -1.54 15.79 -11.83
CA ASP A 183 -2.41 14.79 -11.22
C ASP A 183 -1.90 14.22 -9.88
N PRO A 184 -1.48 15.07 -8.91
CA PRO A 184 -1.17 14.59 -7.58
C PRO A 184 -2.39 13.89 -6.95
N VAL A 185 -2.15 12.92 -6.08
CA VAL A 185 -3.23 12.30 -5.31
C VAL A 185 -3.78 13.30 -4.31
N LYS A 186 -5.08 13.56 -4.38
CA LYS A 186 -5.80 14.34 -3.37
C LYS A 186 -6.37 13.39 -2.33
N VAL A 187 -5.88 13.48 -1.09
CA VAL A 187 -6.34 12.66 0.02
C VAL A 187 -7.20 13.52 0.95
N LEU A 188 -8.47 13.15 1.04
CA LEU A 188 -9.44 13.74 1.96
C LEU A 188 -9.51 12.86 3.20
N ILE A 189 -9.10 13.39 4.35
CA ILE A 189 -9.06 12.64 5.60
C ILE A 189 -10.15 13.10 6.55
N GLN A 190 -10.51 12.20 7.48
CA GLN A 190 -11.60 12.43 8.43
C GLN A 190 -12.85 12.88 7.69
N ASP A 191 -13.03 12.30 6.49
CA ASP A 191 -14.05 12.71 5.54
C ASP A 191 -15.41 12.24 6.06
N ARG A 192 -16.31 13.19 6.32
CA ARG A 192 -17.64 12.92 6.87
C ARG A 192 -18.69 12.63 5.81
N SER A 193 -18.32 12.47 4.53
CA SER A 193 -19.25 12.05 3.48
C SER A 193 -19.54 10.54 3.53
N GLY A 194 -18.69 9.79 4.23
CA GLY A 194 -18.87 8.38 4.55
C GLY A 194 -18.45 8.04 5.99
N THR A 195 -18.63 6.78 6.37
CA THR A 195 -18.10 6.21 7.63
C THR A 195 -17.74 4.75 7.41
N ASN A 196 -16.86 4.21 8.26
CA ASN A 196 -16.52 2.78 8.31
C ASN A 196 -16.04 2.20 6.96
N ASN A 197 -15.37 3.02 6.15
CA ASN A 197 -14.83 2.63 4.85
C ASN A 197 -13.69 3.56 4.42
N ALA A 198 -13.10 3.29 3.26
CA ALA A 198 -12.28 4.21 2.49
C ALA A 198 -12.61 4.02 0.99
N ASN A 199 -12.06 4.86 0.11
CA ASN A 199 -12.11 4.62 -1.34
C ASN A 199 -11.03 5.42 -2.07
N PHE A 200 -10.76 4.99 -3.30
CA PHE A 200 -9.88 5.67 -4.23
C PHE A 200 -10.53 5.77 -5.62
N ALA A 201 -10.73 7.01 -6.09
CA ALA A 201 -11.23 7.28 -7.43
C ALA A 201 -10.06 7.63 -8.37
N THR A 202 -9.90 6.86 -9.45
CA THR A 202 -8.79 7.02 -10.41
C THR A 202 -9.30 7.48 -11.77
N PRO A 203 -9.20 8.78 -12.08
CA PRO A 203 -9.38 9.25 -13.45
C PRO A 203 -8.13 8.90 -14.29
N VAL A 204 -8.26 9.08 -15.60
CA VAL A 204 -7.15 8.94 -16.55
C VAL A 204 -5.98 9.89 -16.21
N ASP A 205 -4.82 9.60 -16.78
CA ASP A 205 -3.59 10.39 -16.63
C ASP A 205 -3.80 11.89 -16.88
N GLY A 206 -3.18 12.72 -16.04
CA GLY A 206 -3.35 14.17 -16.07
C GLY A 206 -4.55 14.74 -15.33
N TYR A 207 -5.33 13.89 -14.65
CA TYR A 207 -6.36 14.30 -13.69
C TYR A 207 -6.05 13.71 -12.32
N SER A 208 -6.07 14.55 -11.27
CA SER A 208 -5.82 14.10 -9.89
C SER A 208 -6.79 12.99 -9.47
N PRO A 209 -6.29 11.83 -9.03
CA PRO A 209 -7.11 10.88 -8.31
C PRO A 209 -7.46 11.40 -6.92
N LYS A 210 -8.50 10.80 -6.33
CA LYS A 210 -9.02 11.18 -5.02
C LYS A 210 -9.11 9.98 -4.10
N MET A 211 -8.35 9.98 -3.01
CA MET A 211 -8.49 9.05 -1.91
C MET A 211 -9.35 9.69 -0.82
N ARG A 212 -10.34 8.96 -0.28
CA ARG A 212 -11.14 9.39 0.86
C ARG A 212 -10.98 8.41 2.01
N LEU A 213 -10.55 8.91 3.16
CA LEU A 213 -10.37 8.15 4.40
C LEU A 213 -11.45 8.57 5.40
N TYR A 214 -12.33 7.63 5.76
CA TYR A 214 -13.45 7.91 6.65
C TYR A 214 -13.16 7.54 8.11
N PRO A 215 -13.79 8.24 9.07
CA PRO A 215 -13.86 7.79 10.45
C PRO A 215 -14.65 6.48 10.58
N PHE A 216 -14.18 5.59 11.46
CA PHE A 216 -14.82 4.34 11.83
C PHE A 216 -15.57 4.52 13.15
N THR A 217 -16.89 4.52 13.05
CA THR A 217 -17.82 4.87 14.13
C THR A 217 -18.39 3.65 14.85
N SER A 218 -17.95 2.44 14.48
CA SER A 218 -18.33 1.18 15.12
C SER A 218 -17.76 1.01 16.54
N LYS A 219 -16.90 1.94 16.99
CA LYS A 219 -16.26 1.96 18.31
C LYS A 219 -16.33 3.34 18.95
N THR A 220 -16.15 3.37 20.28
CA THR A 220 -16.08 4.61 21.07
C THR A 220 -14.76 4.63 21.86
N PRO A 221 -13.92 5.68 21.70
CA PRO A 221 -14.02 6.75 20.68
C PRO A 221 -13.92 6.18 19.25
N GLU A 222 -14.33 7.00 18.27
CA GLU A 222 -14.21 6.67 16.85
C GLU A 222 -12.74 6.36 16.50
N ARG A 223 -12.52 5.47 15.54
CA ARG A 223 -11.19 5.15 15.03
C ARG A 223 -10.95 5.85 13.70
N ASP A 224 -9.77 6.42 13.53
CA ASP A 224 -9.40 7.12 12.30
C ASP A 224 -8.62 6.19 11.36
N SER A 225 -9.12 6.00 10.13
CA SER A 225 -8.46 5.18 9.10
C SER A 225 -7.11 5.75 8.65
N SER A 226 -6.87 7.05 8.91
CA SER A 226 -5.59 7.74 8.68
C SER A 226 -4.41 7.14 9.47
N PHE A 227 -4.68 6.27 10.46
CA PHE A 227 -3.68 5.60 11.29
C PHE A 227 -3.53 4.10 11.01
N VAL A 228 -4.04 3.63 9.87
CA VAL A 228 -3.92 2.24 9.42
C VAL A 228 -3.25 2.23 8.06
N ASN A 229 -1.95 1.93 8.03
CA ASN A 229 -1.19 1.89 6.79
C ASN A 229 -1.75 0.86 5.82
N GLN A 230 -2.23 -0.27 6.33
CA GLN A 230 -2.77 -1.34 5.50
C GLN A 230 -3.95 -0.88 4.61
N ILE A 231 -4.90 -0.10 5.14
CA ILE A 231 -6.03 0.42 4.33
C ILE A 231 -5.57 1.49 3.35
N MET A 232 -4.64 2.37 3.75
CA MET A 232 -4.10 3.37 2.83
C MET A 232 -3.29 2.75 1.68
N ILE A 233 -2.52 1.68 1.94
CA ILE A 233 -1.82 0.93 0.89
C ILE A 233 -2.84 0.27 -0.04
N HIS A 234 -3.89 -0.34 0.50
CA HIS A 234 -4.99 -0.91 -0.28
C HIS A 234 -5.61 0.15 -1.22
N GLU A 235 -6.02 1.31 -0.68
CA GLU A 235 -6.62 2.38 -1.49
C GLU A 235 -5.67 2.92 -2.57
N TYR A 236 -4.42 3.19 -2.22
CA TYR A 236 -3.44 3.69 -3.20
C TYR A 236 -3.22 2.68 -4.33
N SER A 237 -3.30 1.39 -4.02
CA SER A 237 -3.11 0.29 -4.98
C SER A 237 -4.24 0.19 -6.00
N HIS A 238 -5.47 0.62 -5.67
CA HIS A 238 -6.52 0.81 -6.69
C HIS A 238 -6.07 1.83 -7.74
N GLY A 239 -5.50 2.95 -7.31
CA GLY A 239 -4.93 3.96 -8.20
C GLY A 239 -3.88 3.38 -9.15
N VAL A 240 -2.90 2.68 -8.58
CA VAL A 240 -1.81 2.06 -9.35
C VAL A 240 -2.36 1.06 -10.35
N THR A 241 -3.20 0.12 -9.91
CA THR A 241 -3.71 -0.95 -10.78
C THR A 241 -4.64 -0.45 -11.87
N GLN A 242 -5.45 0.59 -11.60
CA GLN A 242 -6.34 1.21 -12.58
C GLN A 242 -5.59 2.06 -13.62
N ARG A 243 -4.49 2.73 -13.26
CA ARG A 243 -3.63 3.43 -14.24
C ARG A 243 -2.80 2.47 -15.10
N LEU A 244 -2.35 1.36 -14.53
CA LEU A 244 -1.52 0.39 -15.25
C LEU A 244 -2.35 -0.50 -16.19
N THR A 245 -3.52 -0.96 -15.77
CA THR A 245 -4.34 -1.90 -16.56
C THR A 245 -4.95 -1.23 -17.78
N GLY A 246 -4.58 -1.68 -18.97
CA GLY A 246 -5.09 -1.10 -20.22
C GLY A 246 -4.43 0.21 -20.63
N GLY A 247 -3.51 0.74 -19.81
CA GLY A 247 -2.75 1.96 -20.08
C GLY A 247 -3.29 3.22 -19.37
N PRO A 248 -2.43 4.24 -19.17
CA PRO A 248 -2.74 5.39 -18.34
C PRO A 248 -3.84 6.31 -18.90
N ASP A 249 -4.15 6.22 -20.19
CA ASP A 249 -5.22 6.95 -20.86
C ASP A 249 -6.61 6.29 -20.70
N LYS A 250 -6.70 5.14 -20.00
CA LYS A 250 -7.95 4.41 -19.82
C LYS A 250 -8.05 3.71 -18.45
N THR A 251 -8.86 4.27 -17.54
CA THR A 251 -9.08 3.68 -16.20
C THR A 251 -10.34 2.81 -16.08
N SER A 252 -11.09 2.62 -17.16
CA SER A 252 -12.29 1.76 -17.19
C SER A 252 -11.98 0.27 -17.46
N CYS A 253 -10.77 -0.18 -17.09
CA CYS A 253 -10.25 -1.50 -17.44
C CYS A 253 -10.25 -2.49 -16.27
N LEU A 254 -10.83 -2.12 -15.14
CA LEU A 254 -11.12 -2.99 -14.00
C LEU A 254 -12.58 -2.82 -13.55
N SER A 255 -13.50 -2.82 -14.52
CA SER A 255 -14.93 -2.52 -14.33
C SER A 255 -15.87 -3.70 -14.57
N SER A 256 -15.37 -4.84 -15.07
CA SER A 256 -16.15 -6.08 -15.09
C SER A 256 -16.18 -6.72 -13.70
N ASP A 257 -17.17 -7.58 -13.45
CA ASP A 257 -17.29 -8.36 -12.20
C ASP A 257 -15.96 -9.01 -11.76
N GLU A 258 -15.31 -9.78 -12.64
CA GLU A 258 -14.03 -10.43 -12.34
C GLU A 258 -12.89 -9.42 -12.17
N SER A 259 -12.77 -8.43 -13.06
CA SER A 259 -11.65 -7.49 -13.01
C SER A 259 -11.72 -6.51 -11.84
N ASN A 260 -12.92 -6.16 -11.39
CA ASN A 260 -13.14 -5.40 -10.18
C ASN A 260 -12.73 -6.23 -8.94
N ALA A 261 -13.10 -7.51 -8.90
CA ALA A 261 -12.65 -8.42 -7.85
C ALA A 261 -11.11 -8.60 -7.84
N LEU A 262 -10.48 -8.67 -9.00
CA LEU A 262 -9.02 -8.67 -9.09
C LEU A 262 -8.41 -7.38 -8.52
N SER A 263 -9.05 -6.23 -8.74
CA SER A 263 -8.63 -4.94 -8.16
C SER A 263 -8.56 -4.99 -6.64
N GLU A 264 -9.61 -5.49 -5.98
CA GLU A 264 -9.65 -5.68 -4.52
C GLU A 264 -8.52 -6.62 -4.05
N GLY A 265 -8.32 -7.73 -4.75
CA GLY A 265 -7.30 -8.71 -4.38
C GLY A 265 -5.86 -8.24 -4.59
N TRP A 266 -5.57 -7.45 -5.63
CA TRP A 266 -4.26 -6.82 -5.79
C TRP A 266 -3.98 -5.81 -4.68
N SER A 267 -4.99 -5.01 -4.32
CA SER A 267 -4.87 -4.02 -3.25
C SER A 267 -4.55 -4.66 -1.90
N ASP A 268 -5.22 -5.76 -1.54
CA ASP A 268 -4.87 -6.54 -0.34
C ASP A 268 -3.48 -7.19 -0.46
N PHE A 269 -3.13 -7.71 -1.64
CA PHE A 269 -1.81 -8.33 -1.86
C PHE A 269 -0.67 -7.34 -1.63
N PHE A 270 -0.76 -6.11 -2.16
CA PHE A 270 0.31 -5.12 -1.97
C PHE A 270 0.44 -4.70 -0.50
N ALA A 271 -0.69 -4.53 0.21
CA ALA A 271 -0.68 -4.24 1.63
C ALA A 271 0.05 -5.35 2.43
N ILE A 272 -0.29 -6.62 2.18
CA ILE A 272 0.34 -7.77 2.83
C ILE A 272 1.82 -7.88 2.44
N ALA A 273 2.16 -7.80 1.15
CA ALA A 273 3.54 -8.03 0.69
C ALA A 273 4.53 -6.97 1.19
N MET A 274 4.06 -5.74 1.46
CA MET A 274 4.87 -4.62 1.95
C MET A 274 5.01 -4.58 3.48
N GLU A 275 4.09 -5.17 4.24
CA GLU A 275 4.12 -5.16 5.72
C GLU A 275 4.93 -6.32 6.34
N LEU A 276 5.36 -7.31 5.54
CA LEU A 276 6.07 -8.48 6.05
C LEU A 276 7.43 -8.13 6.67
N THR A 277 7.83 -8.92 7.68
CA THR A 277 9.11 -8.79 8.38
C THR A 277 9.82 -10.15 8.45
N ALA A 278 11.09 -10.19 8.88
CA ALA A 278 11.79 -11.48 9.05
C ALA A 278 11.15 -12.43 10.08
N LYS A 279 10.20 -11.93 10.89
CA LYS A 279 9.41 -12.76 11.83
C LYS A 279 8.15 -13.35 11.22
N SER A 280 7.71 -12.82 10.08
CA SER A 280 6.52 -13.31 9.37
C SER A 280 6.75 -14.74 8.91
N LYS A 281 5.70 -15.55 8.96
CA LYS A 281 5.72 -16.95 8.56
C LYS A 281 4.55 -17.26 7.63
N ARG A 282 4.71 -18.33 6.85
CA ARG A 282 3.71 -18.78 5.89
C ARG A 282 2.35 -19.08 6.52
N GLU A 283 2.37 -19.60 7.74
CA GLU A 283 1.18 -19.93 8.52
C GLU A 283 0.52 -18.70 9.20
N ASP A 284 1.13 -17.52 9.15
CA ASP A 284 0.54 -16.34 9.75
C ASP A 284 -0.77 -15.98 9.02
N ALA A 285 -1.80 -15.68 9.80
CA ALA A 285 -3.10 -15.25 9.32
C ALA A 285 -3.16 -13.72 9.27
N HIS A 286 -3.33 -13.15 8.08
CA HIS A 286 -3.42 -11.71 7.88
C HIS A 286 -4.87 -11.24 8.06
N ASN A 287 -5.14 -10.56 9.16
CA ASN A 287 -6.42 -9.92 9.45
C ASN A 287 -6.44 -8.52 8.84
N MET A 288 -7.11 -8.36 7.70
CA MET A 288 -7.20 -7.05 7.07
C MET A 288 -7.98 -6.06 7.96
N PHE A 289 -7.35 -4.93 8.25
CA PHE A 289 -7.90 -3.76 8.96
C PHE A 289 -8.38 -4.06 10.39
N GLU A 290 -7.73 -5.00 11.08
CA GLU A 290 -8.11 -5.43 12.44
C GLU A 290 -8.23 -4.27 13.43
N TRP A 291 -7.31 -3.31 13.38
CA TRP A 291 -7.41 -2.15 14.27
C TRP A 291 -8.63 -1.27 13.98
N LEU A 292 -9.28 -1.29 12.81
CA LEU A 292 -10.53 -0.53 12.63
C LEU A 292 -11.72 -1.32 13.16
N TYR A 293 -11.85 -2.58 12.75
CA TYR A 293 -13.04 -3.40 13.04
C TYR A 293 -13.01 -4.09 14.41
N GLY A 294 -11.82 -4.38 14.97
CA GLY A 294 -11.65 -5.26 16.14
C GLY A 294 -11.70 -6.75 15.85
N THR A 295 -11.89 -7.09 14.59
CA THR A 295 -11.90 -8.45 14.05
C THR A 295 -11.08 -8.43 12.76
N TYR A 296 -11.72 -8.58 11.61
CA TYR A 296 -11.12 -8.49 10.29
C TYR A 296 -12.22 -8.05 9.31
N ALA A 297 -11.83 -7.33 8.26
CA ALA A 297 -12.75 -6.76 7.26
C ALA A 297 -13.21 -7.75 6.18
N ARG A 298 -12.47 -8.86 6.02
CA ARG A 298 -12.75 -9.92 5.02
C ARG A 298 -13.61 -11.03 5.61
N SER A 299 -14.09 -11.97 4.81
CA SER A 299 -14.86 -13.10 5.32
C SER A 299 -14.01 -14.03 6.20
N LYS A 300 -12.70 -14.11 5.90
CA LYS A 300 -11.69 -14.89 6.62
C LYS A 300 -10.32 -14.21 6.54
N PRO A 301 -9.40 -14.48 7.49
CA PRO A 301 -8.02 -14.04 7.37
C PRO A 301 -7.36 -14.59 6.09
N ILE A 302 -6.47 -13.82 5.47
CA ILE A 302 -5.68 -14.30 4.34
C ILE A 302 -4.54 -15.16 4.89
N CYS A 303 -4.45 -16.43 4.46
CA CYS A 303 -3.53 -17.39 5.08
C CYS A 303 -3.26 -18.57 4.15
N SER A 304 -2.04 -19.14 4.18
CA SER A 304 -1.71 -20.36 3.44
C SER A 304 -2.28 -21.66 4.04
N ASP A 305 -2.75 -21.63 5.29
CA ASP A 305 -3.40 -22.77 5.92
C ASP A 305 -4.84 -22.93 5.39
N MET A 306 -5.06 -23.98 4.58
CA MET A 306 -6.36 -24.27 3.97
C MET A 306 -7.43 -24.65 5.00
N THR A 307 -7.08 -24.94 6.26
CA THR A 307 -8.05 -25.13 7.35
C THR A 307 -8.56 -23.81 7.91
N VAL A 308 -7.79 -22.72 7.78
CA VAL A 308 -8.16 -21.36 8.17
C VAL A 308 -8.88 -20.65 7.02
N ASN A 309 -8.27 -20.67 5.82
CA ASN A 309 -8.84 -20.09 4.62
C ASN A 309 -8.83 -21.10 3.47
N ASN A 310 -10.00 -21.66 3.19
CA ASN A 310 -10.21 -22.68 2.16
C ASN A 310 -10.75 -22.11 0.84
N LEU A 311 -10.69 -20.80 0.62
CA LEU A 311 -11.17 -20.20 -0.62
C LEU A 311 -10.32 -20.68 -1.81
N THR A 312 -11.01 -21.07 -2.87
CA THR A 312 -10.46 -21.53 -4.16
C THR A 312 -11.25 -20.91 -5.31
N TYR A 313 -10.82 -21.14 -6.56
CA TYR A 313 -11.47 -20.64 -7.77
C TYR A 313 -12.98 -20.95 -7.81
N SER A 314 -13.41 -22.14 -7.38
CA SER A 314 -14.83 -22.51 -7.33
C SER A 314 -15.66 -21.69 -6.35
N SER A 315 -15.02 -21.03 -5.37
CA SER A 315 -15.67 -20.13 -4.42
C SER A 315 -16.19 -18.84 -5.07
N LEU A 316 -15.77 -18.53 -6.31
CA LEU A 316 -16.28 -17.43 -7.12
C LEU A 316 -17.69 -17.70 -7.68
N THR A 317 -18.24 -18.91 -7.52
CA THR A 317 -19.55 -19.28 -8.08
C THR A 317 -20.68 -18.46 -7.46
N TYR A 318 -21.49 -17.82 -8.31
CA TYR A 318 -22.61 -16.96 -7.89
C TYR A 318 -23.88 -17.19 -8.72
N SER A 319 -25.00 -16.60 -8.32
CA SER A 319 -26.28 -16.68 -9.05
C SER A 319 -26.17 -15.96 -10.38
N SER A 320 -26.68 -16.53 -11.47
CA SER A 320 -26.69 -15.86 -12.80
C SER A 320 -27.59 -14.62 -12.86
N THR A 321 -28.47 -14.44 -11.87
CA THR A 321 -29.26 -13.21 -11.66
C THR A 321 -28.59 -12.21 -10.72
N GLY A 322 -27.40 -12.52 -10.21
CA GLY A 322 -26.62 -11.67 -9.32
C GLY A 322 -25.37 -11.12 -10.02
N GLN A 323 -24.45 -10.61 -9.21
CA GLN A 323 -23.12 -10.16 -9.63
C GLN A 323 -22.08 -10.80 -8.73
N LEU A 324 -20.85 -10.99 -9.23
CA LEU A 324 -19.74 -11.37 -8.36
C LEU A 324 -19.42 -10.17 -7.46
N GLU A 325 -19.54 -10.36 -6.14
CA GLU A 325 -19.19 -9.31 -5.19
C GLU A 325 -17.67 -9.13 -5.18
N CYS A 326 -17.20 -7.90 -5.40
CA CYS A 326 -15.79 -7.64 -5.70
C CYS A 326 -14.86 -8.00 -4.53
N HIS A 327 -15.25 -7.73 -3.29
CA HIS A 327 -14.42 -8.05 -2.13
C HIS A 327 -14.34 -9.58 -1.93
N GLN A 328 -15.44 -10.31 -2.05
CA GLN A 328 -15.48 -11.77 -1.98
C GLN A 328 -14.63 -12.42 -3.07
N GLY A 329 -14.69 -11.90 -4.30
CA GLY A 329 -13.82 -12.37 -5.37
C GLY A 329 -12.34 -12.00 -5.14
N GLY A 330 -12.08 -10.81 -4.59
CA GLY A 330 -10.76 -10.35 -4.19
C GLY A 330 -10.12 -11.23 -3.13
N GLU A 331 -10.90 -11.75 -2.18
CA GLU A 331 -10.42 -12.72 -1.18
C GLU A 331 -9.91 -14.02 -1.81
N VAL A 332 -10.54 -14.50 -2.90
CA VAL A 332 -10.04 -15.66 -3.65
C VAL A 332 -8.73 -15.32 -4.34
N TRP A 333 -8.66 -14.14 -4.99
CA TRP A 333 -7.46 -13.70 -5.71
C TRP A 333 -6.25 -13.53 -4.79
N VAL A 334 -6.41 -12.76 -3.71
CA VAL A 334 -5.30 -12.48 -2.79
C VAL A 334 -4.79 -13.74 -2.11
N ASN A 335 -5.65 -14.74 -1.84
CA ASN A 335 -5.18 -16.02 -1.31
C ASN A 335 -4.28 -16.78 -2.30
N ALA A 336 -4.56 -16.71 -3.61
CA ALA A 336 -3.66 -17.26 -4.64
C ALA A 336 -2.34 -16.49 -4.71
N LEU A 337 -2.40 -15.16 -4.69
CA LEU A 337 -1.20 -14.32 -4.66
C LEU A 337 -0.38 -14.52 -3.38
N ASN A 338 -1.02 -14.78 -2.23
CA ASN A 338 -0.35 -15.09 -0.97
C ASN A 338 0.43 -16.41 -1.06
N GLU A 339 -0.11 -17.44 -1.72
CA GLU A 339 0.67 -18.67 -1.96
C GLU A 339 1.90 -18.40 -2.83
N ILE A 340 1.76 -17.57 -3.86
CA ILE A 340 2.87 -17.19 -4.74
C ILE A 340 3.91 -16.42 -3.94
N LEU A 341 3.50 -15.41 -3.17
CA LEU A 341 4.35 -14.62 -2.28
C LEU A 341 5.21 -15.51 -1.38
N TRP A 342 4.58 -16.46 -0.68
CA TRP A 342 5.30 -17.37 0.21
C TRP A 342 6.20 -18.36 -0.55
N ASN A 343 5.79 -18.85 -1.72
CA ASN A 343 6.67 -19.68 -2.55
C ASN A 343 7.93 -18.91 -2.99
N PHE A 344 7.82 -17.62 -3.30
CA PHE A 344 8.98 -16.78 -3.60
C PHE A 344 9.84 -16.52 -2.36
N ILE A 345 9.23 -16.26 -1.20
CA ILE A 345 9.96 -16.05 0.07
C ILE A 345 10.75 -17.29 0.46
N GLU A 346 10.19 -18.48 0.31
CA GLU A 346 10.90 -19.74 0.57
C GLU A 346 12.10 -19.94 -0.38
N LEU A 347 12.04 -19.39 -1.59
CA LEU A 347 13.13 -19.47 -2.57
C LEU A 347 14.24 -18.44 -2.35
N GLN A 348 13.90 -17.22 -1.94
CA GLN A 348 14.82 -16.07 -1.98
C GLN A 348 14.88 -15.26 -0.67
N GLY A 349 14.24 -15.73 0.40
CA GLY A 349 14.15 -15.00 1.66
C GLY A 349 13.14 -13.85 1.61
N ILE A 350 13.10 -13.06 2.67
CA ILE A 350 12.16 -11.96 2.87
C ILE A 350 12.91 -10.66 3.08
N SER A 351 12.48 -9.61 2.39
CA SER A 351 12.95 -8.25 2.65
C SER A 351 12.08 -7.62 3.74
N GLU A 352 12.71 -7.08 4.79
CA GLU A 352 12.03 -6.31 5.84
C GLU A 352 11.61 -4.89 5.39
N ASP A 353 12.19 -4.41 4.27
CA ASP A 353 11.96 -3.08 3.72
C ASP A 353 12.12 -3.11 2.19
N VAL A 354 11.02 -3.38 1.48
CA VAL A 354 11.08 -3.51 0.00
C VAL A 354 11.49 -2.19 -0.69
N SER A 355 11.35 -1.05 -0.01
CA SER A 355 11.79 0.25 -0.51
C SER A 355 13.31 0.35 -0.64
N LYS A 356 14.07 -0.46 0.10
CA LYS A 356 15.54 -0.49 0.05
C LYS A 356 16.13 -1.60 -0.82
N SER A 357 15.30 -2.57 -1.23
CA SER A 357 15.77 -3.76 -1.93
C SER A 357 16.10 -3.51 -3.40
N GLU A 358 17.17 -4.07 -3.94
CA GLU A 358 17.45 -3.97 -5.38
C GLU A 358 16.53 -4.90 -6.19
N ILE A 359 15.93 -4.38 -7.26
CA ILE A 359 15.01 -5.17 -8.09
C ILE A 359 15.80 -5.90 -9.17
N ASN A 360 16.22 -7.11 -8.85
CA ASN A 360 16.89 -8.02 -9.78
C ASN A 360 16.50 -9.47 -9.49
N LYS A 361 17.02 -10.42 -10.27
CA LYS A 361 16.67 -11.85 -10.15
C LYS A 361 17.04 -12.49 -8.80
N LYS A 362 17.93 -11.87 -8.03
CA LYS A 362 18.36 -12.31 -6.69
C LYS A 362 17.68 -11.54 -5.56
N ALA A 363 16.72 -10.67 -5.88
CA ALA A 363 15.96 -9.96 -4.88
C ALA A 363 15.17 -10.92 -4.00
N GLU A 364 14.80 -10.45 -2.82
CA GLU A 364 14.01 -11.17 -1.85
C GLU A 364 12.62 -11.51 -2.41
N GLY A 365 12.01 -12.57 -1.87
CA GLY A 365 10.81 -13.16 -2.43
C GLY A 365 9.61 -12.21 -2.51
N ASN A 366 9.40 -11.37 -1.49
CA ASN A 366 8.34 -10.34 -1.51
C ASN A 366 8.63 -9.23 -2.53
N VAL A 367 9.90 -8.87 -2.75
CA VAL A 367 10.30 -7.90 -3.78
C VAL A 367 10.03 -8.47 -5.18
N LEU A 368 10.39 -9.74 -5.41
CA LEU A 368 10.12 -10.44 -6.67
C LEU A 368 8.62 -10.56 -6.94
N ALA A 369 7.83 -10.94 -5.94
CA ALA A 369 6.39 -11.09 -6.07
C ALA A 369 5.73 -9.74 -6.43
N ILE A 370 6.07 -8.66 -5.72
CA ILE A 370 5.58 -7.30 -6.03
C ILE A 370 5.96 -6.90 -7.46
N GLN A 371 7.22 -7.07 -7.87
CA GLN A 371 7.66 -6.69 -9.22
C GLN A 371 6.91 -7.46 -10.30
N ILE A 372 6.73 -8.78 -10.13
CA ILE A 372 6.02 -9.62 -11.11
C ILE A 372 4.55 -9.19 -11.21
N VAL A 373 3.89 -8.91 -10.08
CA VAL A 373 2.49 -8.45 -10.10
C VAL A 373 2.38 -7.09 -10.79
N ILE A 374 3.26 -6.13 -10.51
CA ILE A 374 3.26 -4.83 -11.21
C ILE A 374 3.49 -5.00 -12.72
N ASP A 375 4.45 -5.86 -13.12
CA ASP A 375 4.70 -6.14 -14.53
C ASP A 375 3.50 -6.85 -15.19
N ALA A 376 2.78 -7.71 -14.46
CA ALA A 376 1.59 -8.39 -14.95
C ALA A 376 0.42 -7.44 -15.18
N VAL A 377 0.15 -6.55 -14.23
CA VAL A 377 -0.92 -5.55 -14.32
C VAL A 377 -0.71 -4.61 -15.51
N LYS A 378 0.54 -4.34 -15.89
CA LYS A 378 0.88 -3.57 -17.11
C LYS A 378 0.55 -4.27 -18.43
N ILE A 379 0.60 -5.60 -18.46
CA ILE A 379 0.51 -6.39 -19.71
C ILE A 379 -0.80 -7.18 -19.85
N GLN A 380 -1.58 -7.29 -18.79
CA GLN A 380 -2.89 -7.94 -18.82
C GLN A 380 -3.87 -7.16 -19.73
N PRO A 381 -4.86 -7.83 -20.34
CA PRO A 381 -5.86 -7.16 -21.15
C PRO A 381 -6.74 -6.23 -20.30
N CYS A 382 -7.49 -5.34 -20.96
CA CYS A 382 -8.52 -4.54 -20.31
C CYS A 382 -9.69 -5.42 -19.87
N ASN A 383 -10.15 -5.26 -18.62
CA ASN A 383 -11.15 -6.09 -17.96
C ASN A 383 -10.79 -7.59 -17.98
N PRO A 384 -9.61 -7.97 -17.44
CA PRO A 384 -9.16 -9.36 -17.47
C PRO A 384 -10.06 -10.24 -16.60
N THR A 385 -10.25 -11.48 -17.04
CA THR A 385 -10.71 -12.59 -16.19
C THR A 385 -9.62 -13.00 -15.19
N PHE A 386 -9.98 -13.77 -14.17
CA PHE A 386 -9.01 -14.36 -13.22
C PHE A 386 -7.92 -15.17 -13.93
N LEU A 387 -8.28 -15.93 -14.97
CA LEU A 387 -7.33 -16.76 -15.71
C LEU A 387 -6.44 -15.94 -16.65
N GLU A 388 -6.96 -14.86 -17.25
CA GLU A 388 -6.12 -13.95 -18.04
C GLU A 388 -5.12 -13.19 -17.15
N ALA A 389 -5.53 -12.75 -15.95
CA ALA A 389 -4.63 -12.13 -14.99
C ALA A 389 -3.57 -13.12 -14.47
N ARG A 390 -3.95 -14.39 -14.23
CA ARG A 390 -3.01 -15.47 -13.92
C ARG A 390 -1.97 -15.64 -15.02
N ASP A 391 -2.42 -15.72 -16.27
CA ASP A 391 -1.54 -15.92 -17.42
C ASP A 391 -0.64 -14.70 -17.65
N ALA A 392 -1.12 -13.49 -17.36
CA ALA A 392 -0.31 -12.27 -17.35
C ALA A 392 0.80 -12.33 -16.29
N ILE A 393 0.55 -12.87 -15.09
CA ILE A 393 1.58 -13.08 -14.05
C ILE A 393 2.65 -14.07 -14.51
N VAL A 394 2.24 -15.18 -15.14
CA VAL A 394 3.18 -16.16 -15.71
C VAL A 394 4.01 -15.52 -16.84
N LEU A 395 3.38 -14.73 -17.71
CA LEU A 395 4.06 -14.03 -18.80
C LEU A 395 5.03 -12.96 -18.28
N ALA A 396 4.63 -12.17 -17.28
CA ALA A 396 5.47 -11.15 -16.67
C ALA A 396 6.74 -11.75 -16.06
N GLN A 397 6.59 -12.86 -15.30
CA GLN A 397 7.75 -13.58 -14.77
C GLN A 397 8.68 -14.09 -15.88
N LYS A 398 8.11 -14.65 -16.95
CA LYS A 398 8.87 -15.14 -18.10
C LYS A 398 9.64 -14.02 -18.80
N GLN A 399 9.02 -12.86 -19.02
CA GLN A 399 9.64 -11.71 -19.67
C GLN A 399 10.71 -11.06 -18.78
N ARG A 400 10.44 -10.92 -17.47
CA ARG A 400 11.31 -10.20 -16.54
C ARG A 400 12.53 -11.02 -16.11
N PHE A 401 12.33 -12.29 -15.77
CA PHE A 401 13.36 -13.12 -15.14
C PHE A 401 13.68 -14.41 -15.87
N ASN A 402 12.74 -14.92 -16.68
CA ASN A 402 12.83 -16.18 -17.43
C ASN A 402 13.46 -17.32 -16.60
N ASP A 403 12.92 -17.54 -15.40
CA ASP A 403 13.44 -18.49 -14.42
C ASP A 403 12.46 -19.64 -14.17
N SER A 404 12.94 -20.89 -14.27
CA SER A 404 12.08 -22.06 -14.12
C SER A 404 11.59 -22.27 -12.68
N LYS A 405 12.37 -21.90 -11.66
CA LYS A 405 11.93 -22.03 -10.26
C LYS A 405 10.82 -21.04 -9.95
N PHE A 406 10.97 -19.79 -10.41
CA PHE A 406 9.94 -18.77 -10.26
C PHE A 406 8.67 -19.12 -11.04
N HIS A 407 8.82 -19.66 -12.25
CA HIS A 407 7.71 -20.17 -13.04
C HIS A 407 6.91 -21.22 -12.27
N CYS A 408 7.59 -22.22 -11.69
CA CYS A 408 6.92 -23.27 -10.92
C CYS A 408 6.40 -22.79 -9.57
N ALA A 409 7.03 -21.79 -8.93
CA ALA A 409 6.51 -21.16 -7.72
C ALA A 409 5.14 -20.49 -7.97
N ILE A 410 4.99 -19.82 -9.11
CA ILE A 410 3.72 -19.21 -9.54
C ILE A 410 2.65 -20.28 -9.76
N TRP A 411 2.95 -21.29 -10.58
CA TRP A 411 1.98 -22.35 -10.87
C TRP A 411 1.56 -23.13 -9.63
N LYS A 412 2.47 -23.42 -8.71
CA LYS A 412 2.14 -24.07 -7.44
C LYS A 412 1.19 -23.23 -6.59
N GLY A 413 1.35 -21.91 -6.59
CA GLY A 413 0.43 -21.02 -5.87
C GLY A 413 -0.98 -21.03 -6.47
N PHE A 414 -1.09 -20.83 -7.78
CA PHE A 414 -2.38 -20.85 -8.47
C PHE A 414 -3.06 -22.21 -8.42
N ALA A 415 -2.34 -23.30 -8.70
CA ALA A 415 -2.88 -24.65 -8.65
C ALA A 415 -3.40 -24.98 -7.25
N LYS A 416 -2.69 -24.62 -6.16
CA LYS A 416 -3.17 -24.83 -4.79
C LYS A 416 -4.52 -24.17 -4.49
N ARG A 417 -4.84 -23.07 -5.19
CA ARG A 417 -6.10 -22.32 -5.06
C ARG A 417 -7.10 -22.59 -6.19
N GLY A 418 -6.93 -23.68 -6.94
CA GLY A 418 -7.90 -24.12 -7.94
C GLY A 418 -7.77 -23.44 -9.31
N MET A 419 -6.72 -22.64 -9.55
CA MET A 419 -6.44 -21.96 -10.83
C MET A 419 -5.28 -22.61 -11.60
N GLY A 420 -5.17 -23.94 -11.54
CA GLY A 420 -4.15 -24.75 -12.22
C GLY A 420 -4.18 -24.64 -13.75
N ILE A 421 -3.18 -25.23 -14.41
CA ILE A 421 -2.90 -25.03 -15.85
C ILE A 421 -4.10 -25.31 -16.76
N ASN A 422 -4.98 -26.24 -16.38
CA ASN A 422 -6.15 -26.63 -17.17
C ASN A 422 -7.45 -25.98 -16.68
N ALA A 423 -7.40 -25.03 -15.74
CA ALA A 423 -8.58 -24.26 -15.31
C ALA A 423 -9.24 -23.59 -16.52
N GLN A 424 -10.58 -23.54 -16.51
CA GLN A 424 -11.38 -22.97 -17.58
C GLN A 424 -12.11 -21.70 -17.10
N PRO A 425 -12.48 -20.78 -18.02
CA PRO A 425 -13.35 -19.66 -17.70
C PRO A 425 -14.66 -20.12 -17.07
N ALA A 426 -15.34 -19.22 -16.37
CA ALA A 426 -16.64 -19.53 -15.78
C ALA A 426 -17.66 -19.93 -16.85
N GLU A 427 -18.52 -20.89 -16.50
CA GLU A 427 -19.59 -21.36 -17.37
C GLU A 427 -20.96 -21.09 -16.74
N GLU A 428 -21.92 -20.61 -17.53
CA GLU A 428 -23.29 -20.50 -17.07
C GLU A 428 -23.95 -21.89 -17.06
N THR A 429 -24.30 -22.37 -15.86
CA THR A 429 -24.97 -23.67 -15.67
C THR A 429 -26.27 -23.48 -14.90
N GLY A 430 -27.39 -23.51 -15.64
CA GLY A 430 -28.72 -23.30 -15.06
C GLY A 430 -28.87 -21.87 -14.53
N SER A 431 -29.04 -21.71 -13.22
CA SER A 431 -29.22 -20.40 -12.57
C SER A 431 -27.94 -19.87 -11.91
N LYS A 432 -26.76 -20.33 -12.35
CA LYS A 432 -25.46 -20.00 -11.73
C LYS A 432 -24.40 -19.72 -12.79
N ILE A 433 -23.50 -18.80 -12.47
CA ILE A 433 -22.19 -18.68 -13.11
C ILE A 433 -21.22 -19.53 -12.27
N VAL A 434 -20.71 -20.62 -12.85
CA VAL A 434 -19.97 -21.66 -12.15
C VAL A 434 -18.49 -21.61 -12.50
N TYR A 435 -17.67 -21.58 -11.46
CA TYR A 435 -16.22 -21.70 -11.54
C TYR A 435 -15.82 -23.10 -11.04
N ILE A 436 -14.88 -23.75 -11.72
CA ILE A 436 -14.48 -25.14 -11.43
C ILE A 436 -13.00 -25.17 -11.12
N ASP A 437 -12.66 -25.68 -9.94
CA ASP A 437 -11.27 -25.82 -9.53
C ASP A 437 -10.50 -26.77 -10.45
N ASN A 438 -9.31 -26.36 -10.85
CA ASN A 438 -8.29 -27.23 -11.40
C ASN A 438 -7.01 -27.12 -10.57
N PHE A 439 -6.44 -28.25 -10.15
CA PHE A 439 -5.24 -28.29 -9.31
C PHE A 439 -4.01 -28.79 -10.09
N ASP A 440 -4.12 -28.92 -11.42
CA ASP A 440 -3.04 -29.46 -12.23
C ASP A 440 -1.88 -28.46 -12.35
N LEU A 441 -0.66 -28.99 -12.35
CA LEU A 441 0.55 -28.24 -12.65
C LEU A 441 0.98 -28.48 -14.10
N PRO A 442 1.70 -27.53 -14.73
CA PRO A 442 2.44 -27.82 -15.95
C PRO A 442 3.40 -29.00 -15.72
N PRO A 443 3.59 -29.91 -16.70
CA PRO A 443 4.42 -31.09 -16.53
C PRO A 443 5.85 -30.82 -16.04
N GLU A 444 6.43 -29.68 -16.41
CA GLU A 444 7.76 -29.22 -16.00
C GLU A 444 7.85 -28.78 -14.53
N CYS A 445 6.71 -28.64 -13.84
CA CYS A 445 6.60 -28.16 -12.46
C CYS A 445 6.11 -29.22 -11.46
N MET A 446 5.86 -30.45 -11.93
CA MET A 446 5.43 -31.59 -11.12
C MET A 446 6.53 -32.12 -10.19
#